data_AF-A0A4Q2QTM6-F1
#
_entry.id   AF-A0A4Q2QTM6-F1
#
_cell.length_a   1.000
_cell.length_b   1.000
_cell.length_c   1.000
_cell.angle_alpha   90.00
_cell.angle_beta   90.00
_cell.angle_gamma   90.00
#
_symmetry.space_group_name_H-M   'P 1'
#
loop_
_entity.id
_entity.type
_entity.pdbx_description
1 polymer ?
#
loop_
_entity_poly.entity_id
_entity_poly.type
_entity_poly.pdbx_seq_one_letter_code
_entity_poly.pdbx_strand_id
1 'polypeptide(L)' 'FAGYQHTMNAYKAAVEEKYRFFSYGDAMFITYNPQAINERVGE' A
#
# COMPACT_ATOMS: atom_id res chain seq x y z
N PHE A 1 8.99 1.30 3.77
CA PHE A 1 9.03 1.84 2.39
C PHE A 1 7.89 2.84 2.19
N ALA A 2 6.63 2.41 2.04
CA ALA A 2 5.48 3.33 2.04
C ALA A 2 4.94 3.67 3.45
N GLY A 3 4.96 2.70 4.38
CA GLY A 3 4.24 2.77 5.67
C GLY A 3 2.97 1.92 5.65
N TYR A 4 2.53 1.44 6.81
CA TYR A 4 1.38 0.53 6.91
C TYR A 4 0.08 1.21 6.45
N GLN A 5 -0.23 2.38 7.00
CA GLN A 5 -1.48 3.09 6.71
C GLN A 5 -1.54 3.49 5.24
N HIS A 6 -0.44 4.03 4.70
CA HIS A 6 -0.34 4.39 3.29
C HIS A 6 -0.53 3.18 2.38
N THR A 7 0.08 2.05 2.73
CA THR A 7 -0.07 0.80 1.97
C THR A 7 -1.51 0.31 2.02
N MET A 8 -2.14 0.27 3.19
CA MET A 8 -3.52 -0.21 3.34
C MET A 8 -4.54 0.68 2.64
N ASN A 9 -4.34 2.00 2.65
CA ASN A 9 -5.17 2.93 1.90
C ASN A 9 -5.05 2.69 0.38
N ALA A 10 -3.83 2.50 -0.13
CA ALA A 10 -3.60 2.19 -1.54
C ALA A 10 -4.19 0.83 -1.94
N TYR A 11 -4.07 -0.18 -1.08
CA TYR A 11 -4.70 -1.49 -1.29
C TYR A 11 -6.22 -1.40 -1.36
N LYS A 12 -6.85 -0.61 -0.47
CA LYS A 12 -8.29 -0.39 -0.48
C LYS A 12 -8.76 0.19 -1.82
N ALA A 13 -8.09 1.24 -2.29
CA ALA A 13 -8.38 1.83 -3.59
C ALA A 13 -8.15 0.83 -4.75
N ALA A 14 -7.08 0.05 -4.70
CA ALA A 14 -6.80 -0.97 -5.72
C ALA A 14 -7.89 -2.07 -5.77
N VAL A 15 -8.49 -2.43 -4.62
CA VAL A 15 -9.63 -3.35 -4.57
C VAL A 15 -10.88 -2.72 -5.18
N GLU A 16 -11.19 -1.46 -4.84
CA GLU A 16 -12.34 -0.71 -5.40
C GLU A 16 -12.24 -0.61 -6.93
N GLU A 17 -11.03 -0.35 -7.44
CA GLU A 17 -10.71 -0.27 -8.87
C GLU A 17 -10.43 -1.64 -9.53
N LYS A 18 -10.64 -2.75 -8.81
CA LYS A 18 -10.53 -4.13 -9.32
C LYS A 18 -9.18 -4.48 -9.94
N TYR A 19 -8.09 -4.01 -9.34
CA TYR A 19 -6.74 -4.44 -9.70
C TYR A 19 -6.58 -5.94 -9.44
N ARG A 20 -5.73 -6.58 -10.23
CA ARG A 20 -5.40 -8.00 -10.08
C ARG A 20 -4.30 -8.14 -9.04
N PHE A 21 -4.48 -9.06 -8.11
CA PHE A 21 -3.50 -9.33 -7.04
C PHE A 21 -2.79 -10.66 -7.27
N PHE A 22 -1.81 -10.96 -6.40
CA PHE A 22 -1.01 -12.19 -6.40
C PHE A 22 -0.03 -12.28 -7.57
N SER A 23 0.51 -13.48 -7.84
CA SER A 23 1.74 -13.70 -8.62
C SER A 23 1.73 -13.16 -10.05
N TYR A 24 0.56 -13.02 -10.68
CA TYR A 24 0.41 -12.48 -12.03
C TYR A 24 -0.50 -11.25 -12.08
N GLY A 25 -0.60 -10.56 -10.94
CA GLY A 25 -1.38 -9.35 -10.77
C GLY A 25 -0.73 -8.11 -11.37
N ASP A 26 -1.31 -6.98 -11.04
CA ASP A 26 -0.80 -5.67 -11.40
C ASP A 26 0.34 -5.26 -10.43
N ALA A 27 1.08 -4.21 -10.80
CA ALA A 27 2.23 -3.75 -10.04
C ALA A 27 1.95 -2.44 -9.31
N MET A 28 2.63 -2.25 -8.17
CA MET A 28 2.68 -0.99 -7.45
C MET A 28 4.11 -0.46 -7.46
N PHE A 29 4.29 0.78 -7.93
CA PHE A 29 5.56 1.49 -7.79
C PHE A 29 5.52 2.34 -6.54
N ILE A 30 6.52 2.20 -5.69
CA ILE A 30 6.62 2.94 -4.42
C ILE A 30 8.00 3.59 -4.37
N THR A 31 8.06 4.81 -3.85
CA THR A 31 9.31 5.50 -3.47
C THR A 31 9.46 5.50 -1.94
N TYR A 32 10.67 5.73 -1.43
CA TYR A 32 10.89 5.76 0.01
C TYR A 32 10.13 6.92 0.67
N ASN A 33 9.26 6.59 1.64
CA ASN A 33 8.59 7.54 2.51
C ASN A 33 9.33 7.60 3.87
N PRO A 34 10.01 8.72 4.21
CA PRO A 34 10.70 8.87 5.49
C PRO A 34 9.76 8.97 6.69
N GLN A 35 8.47 9.27 6.49
CA GLN A 35 7.49 9.36 7.58
C GLN A 35 6.93 8.00 8.00
N ALA A 36 7.16 6.96 7.19
CA ALA A 36 6.67 5.61 7.43
C ALA A 36 7.13 5.01 8.77
N ILE A 37 8.23 5.51 9.34
CA ILE A 37 8.77 5.05 10.64
C ILE A 37 7.81 5.40 11.79
N ASN A 38 7.03 6.46 11.64
CA ASN A 38 6.17 6.97 12.70
C ASN A 38 4.78 6.32 12.69
N GLU A 39 4.48 5.49 11.70
CA GLU A 39 3.18 4.84 11.59
C GLU A 39 3.08 3.66 12.56
N ARG A 40 1.98 3.63 13.34
CA ARG A 40 1.64 2.53 14.23
C ARG A 40 0.58 1.65 13.59
N VAL A 41 0.74 0.33 13.73
CA VAL A 41 -0.22 -0.64 13.20
C VAL A 41 -1.33 -0.85 14.22
N GLY A 42 -2.57 -0.59 13.84
CA GLY A 42 -3.75 -0.86 14.67
C GLY A 42 -4.25 0.31 15.54
N GLU A 43 -3.76 1.52 15.30
CA GLU A 43 -4.43 2.76 15.74
C GLU A 43 -5.45 3.23 14.70
#